data_AF-A0A9Q0SCS4-F1
#
_entry.id   AF-A0A9Q0SCS4-F1
#
_cell.length_a   1.000
_cell.length_b   1.000
_cell.length_c   1.000
_cell.angle_alpha   90.00
_cell.angle_beta   90.00
_cell.angle_gamma   90.00
#
_symmetry.space_group_name_H-M   'P 1'
#
loop_
_entity.id
_entity.type
_entity.pdbx_description
1 polymer ?
#
loop_
_entity_poly.entity_id
_entity_poly.type
_entity_poly.pdbx_seq_one_letter_code
_entity_poly.pdbx_strand_id
1 'polypeptide(L)'
;MFPQYFLNYMTTPFFILNTAYDVYQFHHALVPPSADMNGDWKGCKLSIASCTPQQLDILQGFRGDMLAALRSFLMDSTNGGMFINSCFGHCQSETQETWFSLGSPIIQDKTIAGAVGDWYFSRNISKLIDCAYPCDASCHNIIAQVS
;
A
#
# COMPACT_ATOMS: atom_id res chain seq x y z
N MET A 1 6.91 14.22 -7.85
CA MET A 1 7.17 13.35 -9.03
C MET A 1 6.37 12.06 -8.81
N PHE A 2 5.77 11.49 -9.85
CA PHE A 2 4.82 10.38 -9.70
C PHE A 2 5.25 9.14 -10.52
N PRO A 3 5.43 7.95 -9.89
CA PRO A 3 5.94 6.74 -10.54
C PRO A 3 5.24 6.35 -11.84
N GLN A 4 3.92 6.48 -11.91
CA GLN A 4 3.14 6.05 -13.08
C GLN A 4 3.57 6.69 -14.41
N TYR A 5 4.27 7.83 -14.38
CA TYR A 5 4.74 8.49 -15.59
C TYR A 5 6.12 8.03 -16.06
N PHE A 6 6.86 7.28 -15.25
CA PHE A 6 8.21 6.84 -15.60
C PHE A 6 8.49 5.35 -15.42
N LEU A 7 7.62 4.60 -14.74
CA LEU A 7 7.74 3.14 -14.58
C LEU A 7 7.97 2.43 -15.92
N ASN A 8 7.28 2.85 -16.98
CA ASN A 8 7.38 2.23 -18.31
C ASN A 8 8.70 2.53 -19.05
N TYR A 9 9.49 3.51 -18.60
CA TYR A 9 10.78 3.85 -19.21
C TYR A 9 11.97 3.25 -18.45
N MET A 10 11.74 2.59 -17.32
CA MET A 10 12.79 1.94 -16.55
C MET A 10 13.12 0.56 -17.15
N THR A 11 14.40 0.34 -17.45
CA THR A 11 14.91 -0.95 -17.97
C THR A 11 15.41 -1.87 -16.86
N THR A 12 15.89 -1.30 -15.75
CA THR A 12 16.31 -2.06 -14.57
C THR A 12 15.09 -2.72 -13.94
N PRO A 13 15.11 -4.04 -13.65
CA PRO A 13 14.04 -4.68 -12.89
C PRO A 13 13.91 -4.06 -11.49
N PHE A 14 12.68 -3.86 -11.02
CA PHE A 14 12.41 -3.33 -9.69
C PHE A 14 11.21 -4.02 -9.05
N PHE A 15 11.11 -3.88 -7.72
CA PHE A 15 10.02 -4.40 -6.91
C PHE A 15 9.19 -3.25 -6.36
N ILE A 16 7.89 -3.25 -6.63
CA ILE A 16 6.96 -2.26 -6.09
C ILE A 16 6.43 -2.76 -4.75
N LEU A 17 6.86 -2.13 -3.65
CA LEU A 17 6.29 -2.34 -2.32
C LEU A 17 5.51 -1.10 -1.92
N ASN A 18 4.23 -1.24 -1.63
CA ASN A 18 3.41 -0.15 -1.13
C ASN A 18 2.17 -0.69 -0.40
N THR A 19 1.65 0.02 0.59
CA THR A 19 0.29 -0.20 1.10
C THR A 19 -0.72 0.35 0.08
N ALA A 20 -1.90 -0.25 -0.05
CA ALA A 20 -2.97 0.34 -0.85
C ALA A 20 -3.53 1.63 -0.20
N TYR A 21 -3.32 1.78 1.11
CA TYR A 21 -3.74 2.92 1.91
C TYR A 21 -2.53 3.52 2.65
N ASP A 22 -1.58 4.05 1.90
CA ASP A 22 -0.40 4.72 2.47
C ASP A 22 -0.83 5.93 3.30
N VAL A 23 -0.51 5.91 4.60
CA VAL A 23 -1.01 6.93 5.53
C VAL A 23 -0.38 8.30 5.26
N TYR A 24 0.82 8.36 4.67
CA TYR A 24 1.41 9.62 4.27
C TYR A 24 0.66 10.23 3.09
N GLN A 25 0.37 9.45 2.04
CA GLN A 25 -0.45 9.88 0.91
C GLN A 25 -1.88 10.24 1.35
N PHE A 26 -2.49 9.45 2.23
CA PHE A 26 -3.79 9.76 2.81
C PHE A 26 -3.79 11.13 3.50
N HIS A 27 -2.82 11.38 4.40
CA HIS A 27 -2.79 12.60 5.20
C HIS A 27 -2.36 13.85 4.42
N HIS A 28 -1.49 13.71 3.41
CA HIS A 28 -0.85 14.86 2.74
C HIS A 28 -1.28 15.08 1.30
N ALA A 29 -1.73 14.03 0.60
CA ALA A 29 -2.19 14.14 -0.78
C ALA A 29 -3.71 14.14 -0.88
N LEU A 30 -4.37 13.15 -0.26
CA LEU A 30 -5.82 13.00 -0.36
C LEU A 30 -6.56 13.99 0.54
N VAL A 31 -6.12 14.12 1.80
CA VAL A 31 -6.79 14.95 2.79
C VAL A 31 -5.80 15.89 3.48
N PRO A 32 -5.12 16.80 2.75
CA PRO A 32 -4.30 17.83 3.39
C PRO A 32 -5.18 18.79 4.23
N PRO A 33 -4.60 19.55 5.17
CA PRO A 33 -5.36 20.55 5.94
C PRO A 33 -6.15 21.55 5.09
N SER A 34 -5.65 21.88 3.88
CA SER A 34 -6.33 22.76 2.94
C SER A 34 -7.60 22.15 2.31
N ALA A 35 -7.73 20.82 2.29
CA ALA A 35 -8.90 20.10 1.78
C ALA A 35 -9.89 19.68 2.90
N ASP A 36 -9.50 19.83 4.16
CA ASP A 36 -10.27 19.41 5.34
C ASP A 36 -10.40 20.58 6.35
N MET A 37 -10.84 21.74 5.86
CA MET A 37 -10.90 22.96 6.67
C MET A 37 -11.83 22.84 7.89
N ASN A 38 -12.90 22.04 7.76
CA ASN A 38 -13.85 21.78 8.85
C ASN A 38 -13.39 20.66 9.80
N GLY A 39 -12.38 19.87 9.41
CA GLY A 39 -11.86 18.77 10.21
C GLY A 39 -12.75 17.52 10.21
N ASP A 40 -13.51 17.30 9.15
CA ASP A 40 -14.42 16.15 8.98
C ASP A 40 -13.64 14.83 8.96
N TRP A 41 -12.37 14.85 8.57
CA TRP A 41 -11.51 13.67 8.51
C TRP A 41 -10.64 13.45 9.75
N LYS A 42 -10.69 14.35 10.75
CA LYS A 42 -9.86 14.22 11.95
C LYS A 42 -10.05 12.88 12.65
N GLY A 43 -11.29 12.43 12.81
CA GLY A 43 -11.57 11.11 13.42
C GLY A 43 -10.93 9.96 12.64
N CYS A 44 -11.14 9.94 11.32
CA CYS A 44 -10.62 8.93 10.41
C CYS A 44 -9.07 8.90 10.36
N LYS A 45 -8.43 10.07 10.38
CA LYS A 45 -6.96 10.21 10.46
C LYS A 45 -6.35 9.83 11.81
N LEU A 46 -7.15 9.77 12.88
CA LEU A 46 -6.70 9.30 14.19
C LEU A 46 -6.92 7.80 14.35
N SER A 47 -8.00 7.29 13.76
CA SER A 47 -8.38 5.88 13.80
C SER A 47 -9.21 5.52 12.58
N ILE A 48 -8.76 4.53 11.81
CA ILE A 48 -9.51 4.04 10.63
C ILE A 48 -10.89 3.50 11.04
N ALA A 49 -11.01 2.98 12.27
CA ALA A 49 -12.30 2.53 12.81
C ALA A 49 -13.31 3.67 13.01
N SER A 50 -12.85 4.93 13.04
CA SER A 50 -13.69 6.12 13.13
C SER A 50 -14.05 6.71 11.76
N CYS A 51 -13.58 6.13 10.66
CA CYS A 51 -13.97 6.56 9.32
C CYS A 51 -15.45 6.24 9.07
N THR A 52 -16.17 7.19 8.48
CA THR A 52 -17.53 6.94 8.00
C THR A 52 -17.49 6.02 6.76
N PRO A 53 -18.60 5.33 6.42
CA PRO A 53 -18.66 4.55 5.17
C PRO A 53 -18.28 5.37 3.93
N GLN A 54 -18.70 6.64 3.86
CA GLN A 54 -18.36 7.53 2.76
C GLN A 54 -16.86 7.86 2.70
N GLN A 55 -16.20 8.04 3.85
CA GLN A 55 -14.74 8.25 3.91
C GLN A 55 -13.99 7.00 3.46
N LEU A 56 -14.47 5.82 3.87
CA LEU A 56 -13.92 4.54 3.41
C LEU A 56 -14.10 4.37 1.89
N ASP A 57 -15.27 4.69 1.33
CA ASP A 57 -15.49 4.62 -0.12
C ASP A 57 -14.51 5.50 -0.92
N ILE A 58 -14.19 6.70 -0.40
CA ILE A 58 -13.18 7.57 -1.01
C ILE A 58 -11.78 6.91 -0.95
N LEU A 59 -11.41 6.31 0.18
CA LEU A 59 -10.15 5.58 0.33
C LEU A 59 -10.09 4.35 -0.59
N GLN A 60 -11.21 3.67 -0.80
CA GLN A 60 -11.32 2.57 -1.77
C GLN A 60 -11.15 3.07 -3.21
N GLY A 61 -11.71 4.24 -3.53
CA GLY A 61 -11.48 4.92 -4.79
C GLY A 61 -9.99 5.20 -5.03
N PHE A 62 -9.30 5.72 -4.02
CA PHE A 62 -7.85 5.99 -4.08
C PHE A 62 -7.03 4.72 -4.35
N ARG A 63 -7.37 3.60 -3.69
CA ARG A 63 -6.80 2.28 -4.02
C ARG A 63 -7.07 1.90 -5.48
N GLY A 64 -8.30 2.12 -5.96
CA GLY A 64 -8.68 1.86 -7.35
C GLY A 64 -7.78 2.60 -8.35
N ASP A 65 -7.56 3.88 -8.12
CA ASP A 65 -6.71 4.73 -8.97
C ASP A 65 -5.24 4.26 -8.97
N MET A 66 -4.71 3.90 -7.80
CA MET A 66 -3.36 3.32 -7.69
C MET A 66 -3.24 2.03 -8.50
N LEU A 67 -4.19 1.10 -8.36
CA LEU A 67 -4.17 -0.17 -9.09
C LEU A 67 -4.34 0.03 -10.60
N ALA A 68 -5.15 1.00 -11.02
CA ALA A 68 -5.29 1.36 -12.42
C ALA A 68 -3.95 1.89 -12.98
N ALA A 69 -3.26 2.75 -12.23
CA ALA A 69 -1.95 3.28 -12.61
C ALA A 69 -0.84 2.20 -12.67
N LEU A 70 -0.97 1.14 -11.87
CA LEU A 70 -0.04 0.00 -11.85
C LEU A 70 -0.39 -1.11 -12.86
N ARG A 71 -1.52 -1.01 -13.56
CA ARG A 71 -2.06 -2.08 -14.41
C ARG A 71 -1.10 -2.51 -15.53
N SER A 72 -0.45 -1.56 -16.21
CA SER A 72 0.52 -1.89 -17.26
C SER A 72 1.71 -2.67 -16.69
N PHE A 73 2.29 -2.20 -15.58
CA PHE A 73 3.38 -2.93 -14.93
C PHE A 73 2.95 -4.34 -14.47
N LEU A 74 1.74 -4.47 -13.93
CA LEU A 74 1.19 -5.76 -13.51
C LEU A 74 1.09 -6.75 -14.69
N MET A 75 0.63 -6.29 -15.85
CA MET A 75 0.40 -7.15 -17.02
C MET A 75 1.66 -7.36 -17.87
N ASP A 76 2.47 -6.32 -18.05
CA ASP A 76 3.50 -6.29 -19.09
C ASP A 76 4.90 -6.61 -18.56
N SER A 77 5.19 -6.32 -17.27
CA SER A 77 6.51 -6.60 -16.70
C SER A 77 6.70 -8.10 -16.46
N THR A 78 7.73 -8.71 -17.03
CA THR A 78 8.02 -10.14 -16.84
C THR A 78 9.03 -10.41 -15.74
N ASN A 79 9.79 -9.39 -15.32
CA ASN A 79 10.90 -9.49 -14.37
C ASN A 79 10.72 -8.60 -13.13
N GLY A 80 9.67 -7.78 -13.08
CA GLY A 80 9.35 -6.94 -11.92
C GLY A 80 8.53 -7.69 -10.87
N GLY A 81 8.67 -7.25 -9.62
CA GLY A 81 7.89 -7.76 -8.50
C GLY A 81 6.95 -6.69 -7.95
N MET A 82 5.95 -7.12 -7.19
CA MET A 82 4.96 -6.25 -6.57
C MET A 82 4.39 -6.88 -5.29
N PHE A 83 4.21 -6.07 -4.26
CA PHE A 83 3.46 -6.44 -3.06
C PHE A 83 2.63 -5.24 -2.60
N ILE A 84 1.33 -5.30 -2.88
CA ILE A 84 0.35 -4.27 -2.48
C ILE A 84 -0.63 -4.86 -1.47
N ASN A 85 -0.43 -4.58 -0.18
CA ASN A 85 -1.31 -5.07 0.90
C ASN A 85 -2.41 -4.05 1.23
N SER A 86 -3.47 -4.52 1.91
CA SER A 86 -4.62 -3.70 2.28
C SER A 86 -4.50 -2.99 3.63
N CYS A 87 -3.29 -2.96 4.22
CA CYS A 87 -3.06 -2.30 5.49
C CYS A 87 -3.02 -0.79 5.35
N PHE A 88 -3.41 -0.08 6.42
CA PHE A 88 -3.03 1.32 6.61
C PHE A 88 -1.66 1.37 7.27
N GLY A 89 -0.67 1.92 6.58
CA GLY A 89 0.69 2.01 7.08
C GLY A 89 1.61 2.78 6.13
N HIS A 90 2.83 3.04 6.60
CA HIS A 90 3.89 3.72 5.87
C HIS A 90 5.23 3.02 6.14
N CYS A 91 6.20 3.14 5.23
CA CYS A 91 7.56 2.59 5.40
C CYS A 91 7.66 1.08 5.76
N GLN A 92 7.06 0.21 4.95
CA GLN A 92 6.89 -1.22 5.30
C GLN A 92 8.16 -2.07 5.36
N SER A 93 9.28 -1.59 4.82
CA SER A 93 10.56 -2.32 4.79
C SER A 93 11.51 -1.96 5.95
N GLU A 94 11.15 -0.99 6.79
CA GLU A 94 12.08 -0.44 7.80
C GLU A 94 12.13 -1.28 9.08
N THR A 95 11.03 -1.97 9.43
CA THR A 95 10.91 -2.71 10.69
C THR A 95 10.64 -4.19 10.44
N GLN A 96 11.10 -5.05 11.35
CA GLN A 96 10.88 -6.50 11.22
C GLN A 96 9.42 -6.86 11.42
N GLU A 97 8.72 -6.08 12.24
CA GLU A 97 7.30 -6.21 12.54
C GLU A 97 6.47 -6.24 11.26
N THR A 98 6.74 -5.35 10.30
CA THR A 98 6.07 -5.33 8.99
C THR A 98 6.76 -6.19 7.95
N TRP A 99 8.08 -6.35 8.02
CA TRP A 99 8.87 -7.00 6.96
C TRP A 99 8.81 -8.53 6.99
N PHE A 100 9.04 -9.16 8.15
CA PHE A 100 9.28 -10.61 8.24
C PHE A 100 8.83 -11.30 9.54
N SER A 101 8.36 -10.56 10.55
CA SER A 101 7.96 -11.15 11.83
C SER A 101 6.76 -12.10 11.68
N LEU A 102 6.51 -12.97 12.67
CA LEU A 102 5.35 -13.87 12.70
C LEU A 102 4.01 -13.14 12.62
N GLY A 103 3.95 -11.88 13.07
CA GLY A 103 2.77 -11.03 13.00
C GLY A 103 2.77 -10.09 11.79
N SER A 104 3.73 -10.19 10.86
CA SER A 104 3.79 -9.27 9.72
C SER A 104 2.58 -9.44 8.78
N PRO A 105 2.23 -8.38 8.02
CA PRO A 105 1.23 -8.50 6.97
C PRO A 105 1.59 -9.59 5.95
N ILE A 106 0.59 -10.40 5.59
CA ILE A 106 0.76 -11.51 4.65
C ILE A 106 -0.27 -11.45 3.52
N ILE A 107 0.17 -11.75 2.30
CA ILE A 107 -0.73 -12.00 1.17
C ILE A 107 -0.43 -13.39 0.64
N GLN A 108 -1.46 -14.24 0.54
CA GLN A 108 -1.33 -15.63 0.07
C GLN A 108 -0.19 -16.38 0.80
N ASP A 109 -0.21 -16.32 2.14
CA ASP A 109 0.78 -16.93 3.03
C ASP A 109 2.23 -16.45 2.85
N LYS A 110 2.43 -15.26 2.23
CA LYS A 110 3.76 -14.65 2.06
C LYS A 110 3.87 -13.32 2.78
N THR A 111 4.92 -13.22 3.61
CA THR A 111 5.40 -11.95 4.14
C THR A 111 6.04 -11.10 3.05
N ILE A 112 6.23 -9.81 3.32
CA ILE A 112 6.91 -8.90 2.40
C ILE A 112 8.33 -9.43 2.07
N ALA A 113 9.10 -9.80 3.09
CA ALA A 113 10.44 -10.34 2.90
C ALA A 113 10.47 -11.62 2.07
N GLY A 114 9.49 -12.50 2.26
CA GLY A 114 9.35 -13.72 1.45
C GLY A 114 9.06 -13.38 -0.01
N ALA A 115 8.12 -12.47 -0.26
CA ALA A 115 7.76 -12.03 -1.61
C ALA A 115 8.94 -11.35 -2.33
N VAL A 116 9.69 -10.49 -1.64
CA VAL A 116 10.88 -9.83 -2.19
C VAL A 116 12.01 -10.84 -2.42
N GLY A 117 12.21 -11.77 -1.49
CA GLY A 117 13.22 -12.83 -1.64
C GLY A 117 12.96 -13.73 -2.85
N ASP A 118 11.70 -14.13 -3.07
CA ASP A 118 11.34 -14.94 -4.23
C ASP A 118 11.56 -14.21 -5.55
N TRP A 119 11.27 -12.91 -5.60
CA TRP A 119 11.58 -12.07 -6.76
C TRP A 119 13.08 -11.93 -6.97
N TYR A 120 13.83 -11.52 -5.93
CA TYR A 120 15.26 -11.24 -6.01
C TYR A 120 16.07 -12.47 -6.44
N PHE A 121 15.73 -13.64 -5.91
CA PHE A 121 16.38 -14.91 -6.25
C PHE A 121 15.75 -15.63 -7.46
N SER A 122 14.80 -14.99 -8.17
CA SER A 122 14.12 -15.57 -9.34
C SER A 122 13.47 -16.93 -9.08
N ARG A 123 12.94 -17.13 -7.87
CA ARG A 123 12.27 -18.38 -7.47
C ARG A 123 10.83 -18.45 -7.98
N ASN A 124 10.16 -17.30 -8.07
CA ASN A 124 8.79 -17.19 -8.59
C ASN A 124 8.49 -15.75 -9.07
N ILE A 125 7.48 -15.61 -9.93
CA ILE A 125 6.85 -14.31 -10.21
C ILE A 125 6.13 -13.86 -8.94
N SER A 126 6.60 -12.77 -8.35
CA SER A 126 6.10 -12.26 -7.07
C SER A 126 5.35 -10.96 -7.31
N LYS A 127 4.11 -11.06 -7.79
CA LYS A 127 3.19 -9.92 -7.94
C LYS A 127 1.92 -10.19 -7.15
N LEU A 128 1.88 -9.70 -5.92
CA LEU A 128 0.81 -9.92 -4.96
C LEU A 128 0.06 -8.62 -4.73
N ILE A 129 -1.25 -8.65 -4.92
CA ILE A 129 -2.16 -7.56 -4.64
C ILE A 129 -3.26 -8.14 -3.76
N ASP A 130 -3.45 -7.51 -2.61
CA ASP A 130 -4.42 -7.91 -1.62
C ASP A 130 -5.82 -7.40 -1.96
N CYS A 131 -6.83 -7.88 -1.24
CA CYS A 131 -8.21 -7.42 -1.34
C CYS A 131 -8.38 -5.98 -0.81
N ALA A 132 -9.61 -5.47 -0.84
CA ALA A 132 -9.92 -4.17 -0.27
C ALA A 132 -10.05 -4.28 1.27
N TYR A 133 -9.58 -3.26 2.01
CA TYR A 133 -9.80 -3.18 3.46
C TYR A 133 -11.31 -3.31 3.75
N PRO A 134 -11.74 -4.02 4.82
CA PRO A 134 -10.94 -4.57 5.93
C PRO A 134 -10.69 -6.08 5.83
N CYS A 135 -10.26 -6.59 4.67
CA CYS A 135 -10.19 -8.03 4.48
C CYS A 135 -8.99 -8.72 5.15
N ASP A 136 -7.84 -8.04 5.28
CA ASP A 136 -6.61 -8.65 5.78
C ASP A 136 -6.50 -8.49 7.31
N ALA A 137 -6.71 -9.61 8.01
CA ALA A 137 -6.62 -9.67 9.46
C ALA A 137 -5.17 -9.68 10.00
N SER A 138 -4.16 -9.84 9.13
CA SER A 138 -2.75 -9.76 9.52
C SER A 138 -2.23 -8.32 9.62
N CYS A 139 -3.00 -7.35 9.11
CA CYS A 139 -2.62 -5.94 9.13
C CYS A 139 -2.62 -5.34 10.54
N HIS A 140 -1.47 -4.78 10.91
CA HIS A 140 -1.37 -3.79 11.98
C HIS A 140 -1.55 -2.40 11.37
N ASN A 141 -2.76 -1.84 11.48
CA ASN A 141 -3.05 -0.53 10.91
C ASN A 141 -2.34 0.57 11.72
N ILE A 142 -1.19 1.04 11.22
CA ILE A 142 -0.34 2.04 11.87
C ILE A 142 -0.68 3.41 11.26
N ILE A 143 -1.47 4.18 12.00
CA ILE A 143 -1.78 5.57 11.66
C ILE A 143 -0.82 6.43 12.47
N ALA A 144 0.38 6.65 11.96
CA ALA A 144 1.34 7.50 12.64
C ALA A 144 0.74 8.91 12.82
N GLN A 145 0.75 9.41 14.06
CA GLN A 145 0.55 10.83 14.34
C GLN A 145 1.70 11.56 13.66
N VAL A 146 1.42 12.22 12.54
CA VAL A 146 2.38 13.19 11.99
C VAL A 146 2.22 14.43 12.86
N SER A 147 3.03 14.47 13.93
CA SER A 147 3.16 15.62 14.83
C SER A 147 3.67 16.85 14.09
#